data_AF-A0A2V9KL14-F1
#
_entry.id   AF-A0A2V9KL14-F1
#
_cell.length_a   1.000
_cell.length_b   1.000
_cell.length_c   1.000
_cell.angle_alpha   90.00
_cell.angle_beta   90.00
_cell.angle_gamma   90.00
#
_symmetry.space_group_name_H-M   'P 1'
#
loop_
_entity.id
_entity.type
_entity.pdbx_description
1 polymer ?
#
loop_
_entity_poly.entity_id
_entity_poly.type
_entity_poly.pdbx_seq_one_letter_code
_entity_poly.pdbx_strand_id
1 'polypeptide(L)'
;MGRKIVTGYAQMWPRAVFDMRDIEKKMIGWENLDKPGVYVLYRDDQPYYIGMTKANLFHRVWQHANQPKDKWYNFWNFFSAFVVPDVKLIPQIESILIAAMPTANGANPEIERIDMPMEVIELVHSLRKLSVKAAMGARAGTP
;
A
#
# COMPACT_ATOMS: atom_id res chain seq x y z
N MET A 1 -3.06 -20.39 -22.30
CA MET A 1 -2.55 -19.69 -21.09
C MET A 1 -3.21 -18.33 -21.00
N GLY A 2 -3.78 -17.97 -19.85
CA GLY A 2 -4.41 -16.66 -19.65
C GLY A 2 -3.40 -15.51 -19.71
N ARG A 3 -3.85 -14.33 -20.13
CA ARG A 3 -3.04 -13.10 -20.15
C ARG A 3 -2.73 -12.67 -18.73
N LYS A 4 -1.45 -12.45 -18.41
CA LYS A 4 -1.03 -11.92 -17.11
C LYS A 4 -1.45 -10.45 -16.98
N ILE A 5 -2.11 -10.11 -15.87
CA ILE A 5 -2.52 -8.72 -15.54
C ILE A 5 -1.31 -7.92 -15.05
N VAL A 6 -0.54 -8.50 -14.13
CA VAL A 6 0.73 -7.95 -13.65
C VAL A 6 1.87 -8.62 -14.41
N THR A 7 2.71 -7.83 -15.07
CA THR A 7 3.81 -8.36 -15.92
C THR A 7 5.18 -8.29 -15.27
N GLY A 8 5.30 -7.59 -14.14
CA GLY A 8 6.55 -7.45 -13.38
C GLY A 8 6.29 -6.75 -12.06
N TYR A 9 7.23 -6.91 -11.12
CA TYR A 9 7.14 -6.23 -9.83
C TYR A 9 8.54 -5.96 -9.24
N ALA A 10 8.64 -4.90 -8.46
CA ALA A 10 9.72 -4.63 -7.51
C ALA A 10 9.12 -4.74 -6.10
N GLN A 11 9.80 -5.44 -5.20
CA GLN A 11 9.32 -5.67 -3.83
C GLN A 11 10.29 -5.06 -2.83
N MET A 12 9.78 -4.15 -2.00
CA MET A 12 10.52 -3.57 -0.86
C MET A 12 11.90 -3.02 -1.23
N TRP A 13 12.01 -2.37 -2.39
CA TRP A 13 13.23 -1.70 -2.79
C TRP A 13 13.49 -0.48 -1.90
N PRO A 14 14.74 -0.24 -1.46
CA PRO A 14 15.03 0.89 -0.59
C PRO A 14 14.88 2.20 -1.36
N ARG A 15 14.34 3.23 -0.71
CA ARG A 15 14.25 4.60 -1.28
C ARG A 15 15.62 5.10 -1.78
N ALA A 16 16.69 4.70 -1.11
CA ALA A 16 18.06 5.08 -1.45
C ALA A 16 18.47 4.73 -2.89
N VAL A 17 17.75 3.83 -3.60
CA VAL A 17 18.02 3.59 -5.03
C VAL A 17 17.86 4.85 -5.88
N PHE A 18 17.09 5.86 -5.42
CA PHE A 18 16.92 7.12 -6.12
C PHE A 18 18.03 8.14 -5.85
N ASP A 19 18.88 7.89 -4.86
CA ASP A 19 20.03 8.76 -4.49
C ASP A 19 21.32 8.33 -5.19
N MET A 20 21.33 7.14 -5.79
CA MET A 20 22.49 6.55 -6.48
C MET A 20 22.68 7.24 -7.84
N ARG A 21 23.50 8.31 -7.87
CA ARG A 21 23.77 9.12 -9.06
C ARG A 21 24.68 8.43 -10.09
N ASP A 22 25.52 7.48 -9.64
CA ASP A 22 26.63 6.91 -10.43
C ASP A 22 26.48 5.42 -10.78
N ILE A 23 25.42 4.75 -10.31
CA ILE A 23 25.14 3.39 -10.74
C ILE A 23 24.48 3.48 -12.12
N GLU A 24 25.16 2.96 -13.14
CA GLU A 24 24.64 2.94 -14.51
C GLU A 24 23.16 2.53 -14.48
N LYS A 25 22.29 3.32 -15.13
CA LYS A 25 20.84 3.09 -15.24
C LYS A 25 20.46 1.62 -15.57
N LYS A 26 21.39 0.87 -16.17
CA LYS A 26 21.30 -0.54 -16.53
C LYS A 26 21.40 -1.53 -15.35
N MET A 27 22.09 -1.20 -14.26
CA MET A 27 22.30 -2.15 -13.15
C MET A 27 21.09 -2.32 -12.23
N ILE A 28 20.15 -1.38 -12.24
CA ILE A 28 19.00 -1.36 -11.31
C ILE A 28 17.69 -1.81 -12.01
N GLY A 29 17.74 -2.18 -13.30
CA GLY A 29 16.58 -2.70 -14.02
C GLY A 29 15.42 -1.72 -14.15
N TRP A 30 15.70 -0.40 -14.15
CA TRP A 30 14.71 0.68 -14.19
C TRP A 30 13.80 0.61 -15.42
N GLU A 31 14.31 0.10 -16.54
CA GLU A 31 13.55 -0.14 -17.77
C GLU A 31 12.35 -1.06 -17.57
N ASN A 32 12.38 -1.92 -16.53
CA ASN A 32 11.24 -2.77 -16.20
C ASN A 32 10.12 -1.99 -15.51
N LEU A 33 10.43 -0.83 -14.90
CA LEU A 33 9.49 0.07 -14.23
C LEU A 33 9.13 1.30 -15.09
N ASP A 34 9.62 1.41 -16.33
CA ASP A 34 9.19 2.42 -17.31
C ASP A 34 7.83 2.08 -17.94
N LYS A 35 6.87 1.74 -17.09
CA LYS A 35 5.55 1.23 -17.48
C LYS A 35 4.49 1.68 -16.47
N PRO A 36 3.20 1.68 -16.88
CA PRO A 36 2.08 1.96 -15.99
C PRO A 36 1.96 0.92 -14.88
N GLY A 37 1.34 1.31 -13.77
CA GLY A 37 1.07 0.39 -12.69
C GLY A 37 0.70 1.04 -11.37
N VAL A 38 0.82 0.23 -10.31
CA VAL A 38 0.52 0.61 -8.93
C VAL A 38 1.77 0.46 -8.08
N TYR A 39 1.95 1.31 -7.08
CA TYR A 39 3.07 1.27 -6.15
C TYR A 39 2.59 1.44 -4.71
N VAL A 40 3.40 0.93 -3.80
CA VAL A 40 3.22 1.04 -2.35
C VAL A 40 4.49 1.66 -1.78
N LEU A 41 4.36 2.74 -1.04
CA LEU A 41 5.42 3.34 -0.23
C LEU A 41 5.28 2.83 1.20
N TYR A 42 6.38 2.42 1.81
CA TYR A 42 6.42 1.84 3.14
C TYR A 42 7.21 2.71 4.10
N ARG A 43 6.74 2.75 5.35
CA ARG A 43 7.54 3.16 6.49
C ARG A 43 7.97 1.88 7.20
N ASP A 44 9.22 1.51 7.00
CA ASP A 44 9.79 0.22 7.40
C ASP A 44 9.02 -0.92 6.72
N ASP A 45 8.33 -1.76 7.48
CA ASP A 45 7.52 -2.87 6.98
C ASP A 45 6.02 -2.51 6.82
N GLN A 46 5.61 -1.31 7.23
CA GLN A 46 4.22 -0.88 7.22
C GLN A 46 3.88 -0.11 5.94
N PRO A 47 2.85 -0.53 5.17
CA PRO A 47 2.32 0.27 4.07
C PRO A 47 1.91 1.65 4.54
N TYR A 48 2.49 2.69 3.97
CA TYR A 48 2.22 4.08 4.34
C TYR A 48 1.29 4.76 3.33
N TYR A 49 1.59 4.61 2.05
CA TYR A 49 0.84 5.21 0.96
C TYR A 49 0.79 4.27 -0.24
N ILE A 50 -0.39 4.15 -0.85
CA ILE A 50 -0.58 3.43 -2.11
C ILE A 50 -0.88 4.47 -3.18
N GLY A 51 -0.28 4.33 -4.35
CA GLY A 51 -0.62 5.19 -5.46
C GLY A 51 -0.54 4.45 -6.78
N MET A 52 -1.10 5.06 -7.81
CA MET A 52 -1.02 4.57 -9.18
C MET A 52 -0.39 5.58 -10.14
N THR A 53 -0.02 5.09 -11.32
CA THR A 53 0.31 5.93 -12.47
C THR A 53 -0.07 5.23 -13.77
N LYS A 54 -0.68 5.99 -14.68
CA LYS A 54 -0.94 5.56 -16.07
C LYS A 54 0.26 5.80 -17.00
N ALA A 55 1.32 6.41 -16.47
CA ALA A 55 2.56 6.72 -17.17
C ALA A 55 3.69 5.81 -16.65
N ASN A 56 4.78 6.39 -16.16
CA ASN A 56 5.97 5.65 -15.73
C ASN A 56 6.01 5.51 -14.19
N LEU A 57 6.08 4.27 -13.69
CA LEU A 57 6.21 3.92 -12.27
C LEU A 57 7.49 4.50 -11.64
N PHE A 58 8.63 4.27 -12.28
CA PHE A 58 9.92 4.78 -11.80
C PHE A 58 9.89 6.30 -11.59
N HIS A 59 9.45 7.06 -12.59
CA HIS A 59 9.37 8.51 -12.51
C HIS A 59 8.41 8.94 -11.38
N ARG A 60 7.25 8.28 -11.27
CA ARG A 60 6.28 8.63 -10.23
C ARG A 60 6.84 8.41 -8.82
N VAL A 61 7.48 7.28 -8.56
CA VAL A 61 8.09 7.00 -7.25
C VAL A 61 9.31 7.91 -7.02
N TRP A 62 10.11 8.17 -8.06
CA TRP A 62 11.23 9.12 -8.00
C TRP A 62 10.77 10.53 -7.60
N GLN A 63 9.62 11.00 -8.10
CA GLN A 63 9.04 12.28 -7.67
C GLN A 63 8.78 12.31 -6.17
N HIS A 64 8.17 11.26 -5.61
CA HIS A 64 7.97 11.14 -4.16
C HIS A 64 9.29 11.08 -3.39
N ALA A 65 10.35 10.53 -3.97
CA ALA A 65 11.67 10.46 -3.34
C ALA A 65 12.43 11.80 -3.36
N ASN A 66 12.24 12.63 -4.39
CA ASN A 66 13.12 13.77 -4.72
C ASN A 66 12.44 15.14 -4.77
N GLN A 67 11.14 15.24 -4.52
CA GLN A 67 10.43 16.53 -4.48
C GLN A 67 10.06 16.89 -3.03
N PRO A 68 10.81 17.79 -2.35
CA PRO A 68 10.55 18.14 -0.95
C PRO A 68 9.16 18.74 -0.69
N LYS A 69 8.50 19.27 -1.73
CA LYS A 69 7.14 19.82 -1.64
C LYS A 69 6.05 18.76 -1.79
N ASP A 70 6.40 17.53 -2.17
CA ASP A 70 5.43 16.44 -2.29
C ASP A 70 4.92 16.02 -0.91
N LYS A 71 3.61 15.77 -0.82
CA LYS A 71 2.93 15.41 0.43
C LYS A 71 3.54 14.17 1.09
N TRP A 72 4.08 13.26 0.29
CA TRP A 72 4.57 11.96 0.74
C TRP A 72 6.10 11.91 0.82
N TYR A 73 6.81 13.04 0.75
CA TYR A 73 8.27 13.06 0.69
C TYR A 73 8.98 12.55 1.95
N ASN A 74 8.47 12.79 3.16
CA ASN A 74 9.28 12.63 4.40
C ASN A 74 9.17 11.28 5.10
N PHE A 75 8.19 10.43 4.78
CA PHE A 75 7.75 9.38 5.73
C PHE A 75 7.93 7.93 5.25
N TRP A 76 8.60 7.70 4.12
CA TRP A 76 8.82 6.37 3.58
C TRP A 76 10.30 6.10 3.27
N ASN A 77 10.69 4.83 3.38
CA ASN A 77 12.06 4.34 3.21
C ASN A 77 12.15 3.07 2.33
N PHE A 78 11.03 2.40 2.03
CA PHE A 78 10.97 1.33 1.04
C PHE A 78 9.79 1.51 0.08
N PHE A 79 9.86 0.92 -1.11
CA PHE A 79 8.73 0.86 -2.03
C PHE A 79 8.60 -0.51 -2.71
N SER A 80 7.36 -0.84 -3.06
CA SER A 80 7.03 -1.90 -4.00
C SER A 80 6.33 -1.28 -5.21
N ALA A 81 6.51 -1.86 -6.39
CA ALA A 81 5.89 -1.40 -7.62
C ALA A 81 5.42 -2.61 -8.44
N PHE A 82 4.26 -2.52 -9.06
CA PHE A 82 3.62 -3.59 -9.82
C PHE A 82 3.26 -3.08 -11.21
N VAL A 83 3.88 -3.65 -12.24
CA VAL A 83 3.68 -3.24 -13.63
C VAL A 83 2.37 -3.81 -14.14
N VAL A 84 1.45 -2.93 -14.52
CA VAL A 84 0.11 -3.27 -15.04
C VAL A 84 -0.04 -2.59 -16.40
N PRO A 85 0.23 -3.29 -17.51
CA PRO A 85 0.17 -2.69 -18.84
C PRO A 85 -1.24 -2.24 -19.26
N ASP A 86 -2.28 -2.86 -18.73
CA ASP A 86 -3.66 -2.45 -18.99
C ASP A 86 -4.07 -1.33 -18.02
N VAL A 87 -4.02 -0.09 -18.52
CA VAL A 87 -4.34 1.12 -17.76
C VAL A 87 -5.78 1.16 -17.22
N LYS A 88 -6.69 0.35 -17.78
CA LYS A 88 -8.07 0.25 -17.30
C LYS A 88 -8.18 -0.55 -16.01
N LEU A 89 -7.24 -1.45 -15.75
CA LEU A 89 -7.21 -2.29 -14.55
C LEU A 89 -6.50 -1.63 -13.36
N ILE A 90 -5.69 -0.61 -13.62
CA ILE A 90 -4.89 0.06 -12.58
C ILE A 90 -5.75 0.59 -11.43
N PRO A 91 -6.85 1.33 -11.65
CA PRO A 91 -7.67 1.86 -10.55
C PRO A 91 -8.30 0.76 -9.68
N GLN A 92 -8.70 -0.36 -10.29
CA GLN A 92 -9.26 -1.50 -9.56
C GLN A 92 -8.19 -2.16 -8.69
N ILE A 93 -6.98 -2.32 -9.19
CA ILE A 93 -5.85 -2.89 -8.43
C ILE A 93 -5.46 -1.97 -7.27
N GLU A 94 -5.37 -0.65 -7.52
CA GLU A 94 -5.13 0.34 -6.47
C GLU A 94 -6.20 0.25 -5.37
N SER A 95 -7.47 0.16 -5.77
CA SER A 95 -8.61 0.05 -4.86
C SER A 95 -8.55 -1.20 -3.99
N ILE A 96 -8.16 -2.34 -4.55
CA ILE A 96 -7.95 -3.59 -3.80
C ILE A 96 -6.86 -3.39 -2.74
N LEU A 97 -5.73 -2.79 -3.11
CA LEU A 97 -4.62 -2.59 -2.18
C LEU A 97 -5.01 -1.59 -1.07
N ILE A 98 -5.70 -0.49 -1.39
CA ILE A 98 -6.18 0.47 -0.40
C ILE A 98 -7.16 -0.18 0.57
N ALA A 99 -8.10 -1.00 0.07
CA ALA A 99 -9.07 -1.69 0.92
C ALA A 99 -8.43 -2.77 1.81
N ALA A 100 -7.34 -3.40 1.36
CA ALA A 100 -6.66 -4.47 2.08
C ALA A 100 -5.63 -3.96 3.11
N MET A 101 -5.16 -2.71 3.01
CA MET A 101 -4.04 -2.21 3.80
C MET A 101 -4.41 -0.96 4.63
N PRO A 102 -4.01 -0.89 5.91
CA PRO A 102 -4.20 0.29 6.73
C PRO A 102 -3.23 1.40 6.30
N THR A 103 -3.64 2.25 5.35
CA THR A 103 -2.79 3.30 4.77
C THR A 103 -3.28 4.71 5.09
N ALA A 104 -2.42 5.71 4.89
CA ALA A 104 -2.76 7.13 5.05
C ALA A 104 -3.51 7.71 3.83
N ASN A 105 -3.95 6.85 2.90
CA ASN A 105 -4.68 7.26 1.71
C ASN A 105 -6.01 7.93 2.10
N GLY A 106 -6.21 9.16 1.61
CA GLY A 106 -7.50 9.87 1.75
C GLY A 106 -8.47 9.61 0.60
N ALA A 107 -8.10 8.74 -0.35
CA ALA A 107 -8.92 8.42 -1.51
C ALA A 107 -9.94 7.33 -1.18
N ASN A 108 -11.17 7.49 -1.67
CA ASN A 108 -12.17 6.42 -1.63
C ASN A 108 -11.85 5.41 -2.75
N PRO A 109 -11.73 4.11 -2.43
CA PRO A 109 -11.59 3.06 -3.44
C PRO A 109 -12.74 3.10 -4.46
N GLU A 110 -12.47 2.72 -5.71
CA GLU A 110 -13.50 2.59 -6.77
C GLU A 110 -14.40 1.37 -6.58
N ILE A 111 -14.00 0.45 -5.69
CA ILE A 111 -14.78 -0.72 -5.33
C ILE A 111 -15.83 -0.39 -4.26
N GLU A 112 -17.01 -1.00 -4.38
CA GLU A 112 -18.07 -0.88 -3.40
C GLU A 112 -17.63 -1.45 -2.05
N ARG A 113 -17.81 -0.66 -0.99
CA ARG A 113 -17.58 -1.12 0.38
C ARG A 113 -18.78 -1.97 0.80
N ILE A 114 -18.51 -3.23 1.13
CA ILE A 114 -19.50 -4.09 1.79
C ILE A 114 -19.47 -3.80 3.27
N ASP A 115 -20.57 -3.27 3.80
CA ASP A 115 -20.71 -3.03 5.23
C ASP A 115 -20.85 -4.34 6.01
N MET A 116 -20.36 -4.32 7.24
CA MET A 116 -20.54 -5.45 8.14
C MET A 116 -22.03 -5.61 8.45
N PRO A 117 -22.63 -6.82 8.30
CA PRO A 117 -24.03 -7.04 8.66
C PRO A 117 -24.29 -6.68 10.12
N MET A 118 -25.48 -6.13 10.40
CA MET A 118 -25.84 -5.62 11.74
C MET A 118 -25.70 -6.71 12.80
N GLU A 119 -26.10 -7.94 12.47
CA GLU A 119 -26.04 -9.10 13.35
C GLU A 119 -24.60 -9.42 13.76
N VAL A 120 -23.65 -9.25 12.85
CA VAL A 120 -22.21 -9.45 13.13
C VAL A 120 -21.68 -8.31 14.00
N ILE A 121 -22.09 -7.06 13.74
CA ILE A 121 -21.73 -5.91 14.57
C ILE A 121 -22.17 -6.12 16.02
N GLU A 122 -23.43 -6.52 16.23
CA GLU A 122 -24.01 -6.79 17.55
C GLU A 122 -23.26 -7.91 18.29
N LEU A 123 -22.91 -8.98 17.57
CA LEU A 123 -22.14 -10.10 18.13
C LEU A 123 -20.74 -9.64 18.57
N VAL A 124 -20.01 -8.91 17.71
CA VAL A 124 -18.68 -8.37 18.04
C VAL A 124 -18.73 -7.42 19.23
N HIS A 125 -19.75 -6.56 19.29
CA HIS A 125 -19.99 -5.68 20.45
C HIS A 125 -20.20 -6.47 21.73
N SER A 126 -20.97 -7.55 21.67
CA SER A 126 -21.24 -8.41 22.82
C SER A 126 -19.99 -9.15 23.30
N LEU A 127 -19.20 -9.71 22.38
CA LEU A 127 -17.91 -10.35 22.68
C LEU A 127 -16.92 -9.38 23.32
N ARG A 128 -16.85 -8.14 22.84
CA ARG A 128 -16.03 -7.09 23.45
C ARG A 128 -16.45 -6.78 24.89
N LYS A 129 -17.75 -6.61 25.15
CA LYS A 129 -18.25 -6.37 26.52
C LYS A 129 -17.91 -7.53 27.47
N LEU A 130 -18.06 -8.77 27.00
CA LEU A 130 -17.73 -9.96 27.79
C LEU A 130 -16.22 -10.04 28.10
N SER A 131 -15.36 -9.82 27.10
CA SER A 131 -13.90 -9.82 27.30
C SER A 131 -13.43 -8.73 28.28
N VAL A 132 -14.00 -7.52 28.20
CA VAL A 132 -13.73 -6.45 29.18
C VAL A 132 -14.17 -6.84 30.59
N LYS A 133 -15.38 -7.39 30.73
CA LYS A 133 -15.90 -7.85 32.03
C LYS A 133 -15.03 -8.95 32.64
N ALA A 134 -14.59 -9.92 31.83
CA ALA A 134 -13.69 -10.98 32.25
C ALA A 134 -12.33 -10.43 32.70
N ALA A 135 -11.75 -9.48 31.94
CA ALA A 135 -10.49 -8.83 32.30
C ALA A 135 -10.60 -8.00 33.60
N MET A 136 -11.74 -7.33 33.84
CA MET A 136 -11.98 -6.59 35.09
C MET A 136 -12.21 -7.53 36.29
N GLY A 137 -12.93 -8.63 36.10
CA GLY A 137 -13.14 -9.65 37.13
C GLY A 137 -11.84 -10.36 37.54
N ALA A 138 -10.95 -10.64 36.57
CA ALA A 138 -9.64 -11.22 36.84
C ALA A 138 -8.73 -10.30 37.67
N ARG A 139 -8.83 -8.97 37.49
CA ARG A 139 -8.05 -8.00 38.29
C ARG A 139 -8.53 -7.88 39.73
N ALA A 140 -9.81 -8.12 40.00
CA ALA A 140 -10.39 -8.06 41.34
C ALA A 140 -10.10 -9.31 42.21
N GLY A 141 -9.49 -10.35 41.63
CA GLY A 141 -9.19 -11.62 42.30
C GLY A 141 -7.71 -11.87 42.62
N THR A 142 -6.86 -10.85 42.51
CA THR A 142 -5.44 -10.96 42.90
C THR A 142 -5.26 -10.44 44.33
N PRO A 143 -4.85 -11.26 45.31
CA PRO A 143 -4.59 -10.82 46.68
C PRO A 143 -3.39 -9.88 46.78
#